data_AF-A0A4V1DRL5-F1
#
_entry.id   AF-A0A4V1DRL5-F1
#
_cell.length_a   1.000
_cell.length_b   1.000
_cell.length_c   1.000
_cell.angle_alpha   90.00
_cell.angle_beta   90.00
_cell.angle_gamma   90.00
#
_symmetry.space_group_name_H-M   'P 1'
#
loop_
_entity.id
_entity.type
_entity.pdbx_description
1 polymer ?
#
loop_
_entity_poly.entity_id
_entity_poly.type
_entity_poly.pdbx_seq_one_letter_code
_entity_poly.pdbx_strand_id
1 'polypeptide(L)'
;MEEAKLKIAVANCYPNSEMARVEGELFKIALASLEAEPIAWECGENIILFNPDTVEAYAKRAEISPKPLFSAPPALVVPDKLPREYRNGWPLAYSDYAEGWNDCREAMLQGDKS
;
A
#
# COMPACT_ATOMS: atom_id res chain seq x y z
N MET A 1 -4.50 -12.07 23.03
CA MET A 1 -3.56 -11.76 24.13
C MET A 1 -2.15 -11.47 23.60
N GLU A 2 -1.71 -12.14 22.53
CA GLU A 2 -0.45 -11.86 21.79
C GLU A 2 -0.32 -10.39 21.34
N GLU A 3 -1.34 -9.85 20.68
CA GLU A 3 -1.27 -8.53 20.02
C GLU A 3 -1.04 -7.38 21.00
N ALA A 4 -1.65 -7.44 22.19
CA ALA A 4 -1.48 -6.45 23.24
C ALA A 4 -0.05 -6.47 23.82
N LYS A 5 0.55 -7.65 23.94
CA LYS A 5 1.94 -7.81 24.41
C LYS A 5 2.93 -7.31 23.36
N LEU A 6 2.66 -7.56 22.08
CA LEU A 6 3.47 -7.07 20.97
C LEU A 6 3.47 -5.53 20.90
N LYS A 7 2.29 -4.90 21.06
CA LYS A 7 2.14 -3.43 21.09
C LYS A 7 2.91 -2.78 22.25
N ILE A 8 2.88 -3.38 23.44
CA ILE A 8 3.61 -2.89 24.62
C ILE A 8 5.13 -3.03 24.44
N ALA A 9 5.60 -4.14 23.85
CA ALA A 9 7.02 -4.36 23.59
C ALA A 9 7.58 -3.34 22.58
N VAL A 10 6.85 -3.08 21.49
CA VAL A 10 7.24 -2.08 20.48
C VAL A 10 7.27 -0.66 21.07
N ALA A 11 6.27 -0.29 21.87
CA ALA A 11 6.20 1.03 22.51
C ALA A 11 7.33 1.27 23.53
N ASN A 12 7.74 0.24 24.27
CA ASN A 12 8.84 0.33 25.24
C ASN A 12 10.22 0.39 24.57
N CYS A 13 10.40 -0.23 23.41
CA CYS A 13 11.65 -0.17 22.66
C CYS A 13 11.86 1.15 21.91
N TYR A 14 10.78 1.85 21.56
CA TYR A 14 10.86 3.08 20.77
C TYR A 14 9.95 4.19 21.33
N PRO A 15 10.40 4.89 22.37
CA PRO A 15 9.53 5.74 23.17
C PRO A 15 9.03 7.00 22.46
N ASN A 16 9.59 7.40 21.30
CA ASN A 16 9.14 8.52 20.44
C ASN A 16 10.02 8.68 19.18
N SER A 17 10.05 7.71 18.26
CA SER A 17 10.79 7.90 17.00
C SER A 17 9.87 7.71 15.79
N GLU A 18 10.03 8.56 14.77
CA GLU A 18 9.42 8.36 13.45
C GLU A 18 9.73 6.95 12.90
N MET A 19 10.87 6.38 13.31
CA MET A 19 11.27 5.00 13.02
C MET A 19 10.28 3.97 13.54
N ALA A 20 9.74 4.11 14.76
CA ALA A 20 8.70 3.22 15.30
C ALA A 20 7.40 3.26 14.49
N ARG A 21 7.05 4.46 14.00
CA ARG A 21 5.88 4.64 13.13
C ARG A 21 6.09 3.96 11.78
N VAL A 22 7.27 4.14 11.18
CA VAL A 22 7.64 3.51 9.90
C VAL A 22 7.68 1.98 10.04
N GLU A 23 8.29 1.45 11.11
CA GLU A 23 8.32 0.02 11.40
C GLU A 23 6.91 -0.56 11.62
N GLY A 24 6.04 0.18 12.33
CA GLY A 24 4.64 -0.21 12.52
C GLY A 24 3.84 -0.26 11.21
N GLU A 25 4.02 0.71 10.32
CA GLU A 25 3.38 0.69 8.99
C GLU A 25 3.94 -0.43 8.11
N LEU A 26 5.26 -0.67 8.14
CA LEU A 26 5.88 -1.79 7.43
C LEU A 26 5.34 -3.14 7.91
N PHE A 27 5.15 -3.30 9.23
CA PHE A 27 4.57 -4.52 9.79
C PHE A 27 3.13 -4.74 9.30
N LYS A 28 2.31 -3.69 9.23
CA LYS A 28 0.94 -3.77 8.68
C LYS A 28 0.94 -4.18 7.21
N ILE A 29 1.84 -3.61 6.40
CA ILE A 29 1.98 -3.97 4.98
C ILE A 29 2.41 -5.43 4.83
N ALA A 30 3.39 -5.86 5.60
CA ALA A 30 3.87 -7.25 5.58
C ALA A 30 2.76 -8.24 5.99
N LEU A 31 1.99 -7.89 7.03
CA LEU A 31 0.86 -8.71 7.48
C LEU A 31 -0.24 -8.76 6.42
N ALA A 32 -0.65 -7.62 5.87
CA ALA A 32 -1.65 -7.56 4.80
C ALA A 32 -1.21 -8.35 3.56
N SER A 33 0.09 -8.33 3.23
CA SER A 33 0.64 -9.12 2.13
C SER A 33 0.65 -10.62 2.41
N LEU A 34 0.72 -11.05 3.67
CA LEU A 34 0.65 -12.46 4.07
C LEU A 34 -0.80 -12.97 4.08
N GLU A 35 -1.74 -12.11 4.46
CA GLU A 35 -3.18 -12.42 4.53
C GLU A 35 -3.91 -12.22 3.19
N ALA A 36 -3.24 -11.66 2.18
CA ALA A 36 -3.82 -11.43 0.88
C ALA A 36 -4.23 -12.75 0.21
N GLU A 37 -5.49 -12.84 -0.21
CA GLU A 37 -5.96 -13.95 -1.03
C GLU A 37 -5.59 -13.69 -2.52
N PRO A 38 -5.11 -14.71 -3.23
CA PRO A 38 -4.86 -14.61 -4.66
C PRO A 38 -6.16 -14.38 -5.43
N ILE A 39 -6.10 -13.52 -6.44
CA ILE A 39 -7.23 -13.21 -7.32
C ILE A 39 -7.22 -14.06 -8.59
N ALA A 40 -6.06 -14.65 -8.92
CA ALA A 40 -5.87 -15.52 -10.06
C ALA A 40 -4.65 -16.43 -9.85
N TRP A 41 -4.48 -17.41 -10.73
CA TRP A 41 -3.33 -18.32 -10.73
C TRP A 41 -2.82 -18.52 -12.15
N GLU A 42 -1.51 -18.45 -12.30
CA GLU A 42 -0.80 -18.85 -13.51
C GLU A 42 -0.53 -20.35 -13.45
N CYS A 43 -0.99 -21.07 -14.47
CA CYS A 43 -1.01 -22.53 -14.53
C CYS A 43 -0.28 -23.03 -15.78
N GLY A 44 1.06 -23.07 -15.74
CA GLY A 44 1.88 -23.46 -16.89
C GLY A 44 2.10 -22.27 -17.83
N GLU A 45 2.30 -22.52 -19.12
CA GLU A 45 2.54 -21.43 -20.09
C GLU A 45 1.24 -20.74 -20.50
N ASN A 46 1.11 -19.45 -20.19
CA ASN A 46 0.06 -18.54 -20.68
C ASN A 46 -1.39 -18.92 -20.30
N ILE A 47 -1.59 -19.70 -19.24
CA ILE A 47 -2.93 -20.04 -18.74
C ILE A 47 -3.15 -19.34 -17.41
N ILE A 48 -4.18 -18.50 -17.36
CA ILE A 48 -4.61 -17.81 -16.14
C ILE A 48 -6.01 -18.31 -15.76
N LEU A 49 -6.15 -18.76 -14.52
CA LEU A 49 -7.42 -19.21 -13.95
C LEU A 49 -7.79 -18.34 -12.75
N PHE A 50 -9.08 -18.09 -12.56
CA PHE A 50 -9.60 -17.20 -11.51
C PHE A 50 -10.41 -17.93 -10.44
N ASN A 51 -10.83 -19.18 -10.72
CA ASN A 51 -11.59 -19.98 -9.77
C ASN A 51 -10.65 -21.01 -9.11
N PRO A 52 -10.48 -21.01 -7.78
CA PRO A 52 -9.60 -21.94 -7.08
C PRO A 52 -9.94 -23.42 -7.36
N ASP A 53 -11.22 -23.77 -7.52
CA ASP A 53 -11.64 -25.14 -7.81
C ASP A 53 -11.11 -25.61 -9.18
N THR A 54 -11.14 -24.70 -10.16
CA THR A 54 -10.62 -24.99 -11.51
C THR A 54 -9.10 -25.07 -11.53
N VAL A 55 -8.44 -24.30 -10.66
CA VAL A 55 -6.98 -24.31 -10.47
C VAL A 55 -6.53 -25.65 -9.93
N GLU A 56 -7.16 -26.14 -8.86
CA GLU A 56 -6.79 -27.42 -8.25
C GLU A 56 -6.99 -28.58 -9.24
N ALA A 57 -8.13 -28.62 -9.92
CA ALA A 57 -8.44 -29.66 -10.90
C ALA A 57 -7.43 -29.66 -12.07
N TYR A 58 -7.06 -28.48 -12.58
CA TYR A 58 -6.09 -28.34 -13.66
C TYR A 58 -4.68 -28.71 -13.20
N ALA A 59 -4.24 -28.20 -12.05
CA ALA A 59 -2.95 -28.48 -11.45
C ALA A 59 -2.71 -29.98 -11.27
N LYS A 60 -3.70 -30.67 -10.73
CA LYS A 60 -3.65 -32.12 -10.52
C LYS A 60 -3.57 -32.91 -11.83
N ARG A 61 -4.29 -32.46 -12.85
CA ARG A 61 -4.32 -33.13 -14.17
C ARG A 61 -3.02 -32.90 -14.96
N ALA A 62 -2.48 -31.68 -14.91
CA ALA A 62 -1.32 -31.28 -15.67
C ALA A 62 0.00 -31.48 -14.90
N GLU A 63 -0.06 -31.93 -13.64
CA GLU A 63 1.09 -32.09 -12.75
C GLU A 63 1.94 -30.81 -12.62
N ILE A 64 1.26 -29.67 -12.53
CA ILE A 64 1.91 -28.35 -12.40
C ILE A 64 1.61 -27.73 -11.03
N SER A 65 2.51 -26.86 -10.58
CA SER A 65 2.29 -26.02 -9.41
C SER A 65 1.73 -24.66 -9.86
N PRO A 66 0.49 -24.31 -9.49
CA PRO A 66 -0.09 -23.01 -9.79
C PRO A 66 0.66 -21.90 -9.07
N LYS A 67 1.00 -20.83 -9.78
CA LYS A 67 1.59 -19.64 -9.19
C LYS A 67 0.48 -18.63 -8.88
N PRO A 68 0.26 -18.27 -7.60
CA PRO A 68 -0.75 -17.29 -7.25
C PRO A 68 -0.39 -15.90 -7.79
N LEU A 69 -1.41 -15.17 -8.24
CA LEU A 69 -1.35 -13.80 -8.70
C LEU A 69 -2.23 -12.95 -7.77
N PHE A 70 -1.63 -11.92 -7.20
CA PHE A 70 -2.29 -11.01 -6.27
C PHE A 70 -2.61 -9.69 -6.95
N SER A 71 -3.63 -8.99 -6.48
CA SER A 71 -3.84 -7.61 -6.89
C SER A 71 -2.65 -6.76 -6.44
N ALA A 72 -2.12 -5.95 -7.35
CA ALA A 72 -1.26 -4.86 -6.92
C ALA A 72 -2.08 -3.88 -6.07
N PRO A 73 -1.48 -3.24 -5.05
CA PRO A 73 -2.07 -2.08 -4.42
C PRO A 73 -2.39 -1.02 -5.50
N PRO A 74 -3.52 -0.31 -5.42
CA PRO A 74 -3.81 0.79 -6.31
C PRO A 74 -2.64 1.78 -6.29
N ALA A 75 -2.12 2.13 -7.47
CA ALA A 75 -1.08 3.15 -7.55
C ALA A 75 -1.64 4.48 -7.05
N LEU A 76 -0.84 5.23 -6.28
CA LEU A 76 -1.21 6.58 -5.89
C LEU A 76 -1.26 7.44 -7.16
N VAL A 77 -2.48 7.68 -7.66
CA VAL A 77 -2.74 8.55 -8.82
C VAL A 77 -2.61 10.03 -8.47
N VAL A 78 -2.47 10.35 -7.18
CA VAL A 78 -2.29 11.71 -6.69
C VAL A 78 -0.81 12.11 -6.82
N PRO A 79 -0.50 13.18 -7.59
CA PRO A 79 0.87 13.68 -7.74
C PRO A 79 1.50 14.17 -6.42
N ASP A 80 2.81 14.39 -6.43
CA ASP A 80 3.54 14.87 -5.26
C ASP A 80 3.16 16.31 -4.85
N LYS A 81 3.37 16.59 -3.55
CA LYS A 81 3.15 17.91 -2.96
C LYS A 81 4.21 18.89 -3.47
N LEU A 82 3.79 20.06 -3.92
CA LEU A 82 4.72 21.12 -4.34
C LEU A 82 5.19 21.94 -3.13
N PRO A 83 6.48 22.34 -3.08
CA PRO A 83 7.00 23.17 -2.00
C PRO A 83 6.40 24.58 -2.05
N ARG A 84 6.14 25.15 -0.88
CA ARG A 84 5.83 26.59 -0.75
C ARG A 84 7.06 27.31 -0.23
N GLU A 85 7.51 28.29 -1.01
CA GLU A 85 8.69 29.09 -0.68
C GLU A 85 8.30 30.53 -0.36
N TYR A 86 8.98 31.09 0.65
CA TYR A 86 8.77 32.45 1.12
C TYR A 86 10.10 33.18 1.16
N ARG A 87 10.09 34.45 0.75
CA ARG A 87 11.23 35.34 0.88
C ARG A 87 10.81 36.58 1.66
N ASN A 88 11.48 36.83 2.77
CA ASN A 88 11.16 37.96 3.66
C ASN A 88 9.68 37.99 4.13
N GLY A 89 9.10 36.81 4.38
CA GLY A 89 7.69 36.67 4.80
C GLY A 89 6.65 36.79 3.69
N TRP A 90 7.06 37.07 2.45
CA TRP A 90 6.18 37.13 1.29
C TRP A 90 6.30 35.87 0.43
N PRO A 91 5.19 35.30 -0.06
CA PRO A 91 5.22 34.15 -0.96
C PRO A 91 5.89 34.54 -2.28
N LEU A 92 6.70 33.63 -2.83
CA LEU A 92 7.16 33.74 -4.21
C LEU A 92 5.98 33.51 -5.17
N ALA A 93 6.02 34.08 -6.38
CA ALA A 93 4.93 33.97 -7.35
C ALA A 93 4.55 32.51 -7.71
N TYR A 94 5.50 31.57 -7.65
CA TYR A 94 5.24 30.14 -7.86
C TYR A 94 4.55 29.47 -6.65
N SER A 95 4.63 30.05 -5.45
CA SER A 95 4.03 29.51 -4.23
C SER A 95 2.50 29.60 -4.22
N ASP A 96 1.92 30.57 -4.93
CA ASP A 96 0.47 30.70 -5.09
C ASP A 96 -0.08 29.58 -6.00
N TYR A 97 0.68 29.20 -7.03
CA TYR A 97 0.39 28.01 -7.84
C TYR A 97 0.51 26.73 -7.00
N ALA A 98 1.57 26.62 -6.19
CA ALA A 98 1.77 25.47 -5.32
C ALA A 98 0.65 25.32 -4.27
N GLU A 99 0.05 26.42 -3.80
CA GLU A 99 -1.09 26.40 -2.90
C GLU A 99 -2.32 25.76 -3.57
N GLY A 100 -2.76 26.27 -4.73
CA GLY A 100 -3.90 25.70 -5.44
C GLY A 100 -3.68 24.24 -5.89
N TRP A 101 -2.45 23.90 -6.29
CA TRP A 101 -2.07 22.52 -6.59
C TRP A 101 -2.22 21.61 -5.38
N ASN A 102 -1.68 22.02 -4.24
CA ASN A 102 -1.71 21.24 -3.01
C ASN A 102 -3.15 21.11 -2.47
N ASP A 103 -3.98 22.13 -2.60
CA ASP A 103 -5.41 22.05 -2.22
C ASP A 103 -6.16 21.02 -3.07
N CYS A 104 -5.94 21.02 -4.40
CA CYS A 104 -6.50 20.01 -5.30
C CYS A 104 -5.98 18.60 -4.94
N ARG A 105 -4.69 18.48 -4.64
CA ARG A 105 -4.05 17.24 -4.18
C ARG A 105 -4.72 16.68 -2.93
N GLU A 106 -4.94 17.51 -1.92
CA GLU A 106 -5.60 17.11 -0.67
C GLU A 106 -7.05 16.69 -0.90
N ALA A 107 -7.76 17.38 -1.79
CA ALA A 107 -9.12 16.99 -2.17
C ALA A 107 -9.17 15.61 -2.84
N MET A 108 -8.23 15.31 -3.74
CA MET A 108 -8.12 13.98 -4.36
C MET A 108 -7.84 12.88 -3.32
N LEU A 109 -6.96 13.14 -2.33
CA LEU A 109 -6.68 12.19 -1.25
C LEU A 109 -7.84 11.99 -0.26
N GLN A 110 -8.73 12.97 -0.12
CA GLN A 110 -9.93 12.86 0.71
C GLN A 110 -11.06 12.11 0.00
N GLY A 111 -11.16 12.24 -1.33
CA GLY A 111 -12.17 11.55 -2.15
C GLY A 111 -12.03 10.02 -2.15
N ASP A 112 -10.82 9.50 -1.96
CA ASP A 112 -10.53 8.06 -1.90
C ASP A 112 -11.01 7.38 -0.58
N LYS A 113 -11.60 8.12 0.37
CA LYS A 113 -12.05 7.59 1.68
C LYS A 113 -13.57 7.37 1.80
N SER A 114 -14.28 7.14 0.69
CA SER A 114 -15.74 6.86 0.71
C SER A 114 -16.09 5.39 0.72
#